data_AF-R9CFK8-F1
#
_entry.id   AF-R9CFK8-F1
#
_cell.length_a   1.000
_cell.length_b   1.000
_cell.length_c   1.000
_cell.angle_alpha   90.00
_cell.angle_beta   90.00
_cell.angle_gamma   90.00
#
_symmetry.space_group_name_H-M   'P 1'
#
loop_
_entity.id
_entity.type
_entity.pdbx_description
1 polymer ?
#
loop_
_entity_poly.entity_id
_entity_poly.type
_entity_poly.pdbx_seq_one_letter_code
_entity_poly.pdbx_strand_id
1 'polypeptide(L)'
;MVKKTPVEDLLDLGFDGLEAIYYKNKEADTENFLRLAKNRNLFISSGSDCHGIPNDKGHGSVGDVNIPQEDYIISMLNWVLSYD
;
A
#
# COMPACT_ATOMS: atom_id res chain seq x y z
N MET A 1 -9.04 12.87 0.42
CA MET A 1 -9.44 11.48 0.15
C MET A 1 -10.63 11.47 -0.80
N VAL A 2 -10.53 10.73 -1.91
CA VAL A 2 -11.64 10.52 -2.85
C VAL A 2 -12.63 9.55 -2.20
N LYS A 3 -13.88 9.98 -1.98
CA LYS A 3 -14.87 9.22 -1.19
C LYS A 3 -15.99 8.58 -2.01
N LYS A 4 -16.14 8.98 -3.28
CA LYS A 4 -17.30 8.62 -4.11
C LYS A 4 -16.92 7.90 -5.40
N THR A 5 -15.66 7.53 -5.54
CA THR A 5 -15.14 6.80 -6.70
C THR A 5 -14.64 5.45 -6.21
N PRO A 6 -15.12 4.33 -6.77
CA PRO A 6 -14.55 3.01 -6.54
C PRO A 6 -13.03 3.02 -6.77
N VAL A 7 -12.30 2.25 -5.99
CA VAL A 7 -10.83 2.18 -6.13
C VAL A 7 -10.45 1.60 -7.49
N GLU A 8 -11.25 0.67 -8.00
CA GLU A 8 -11.07 0.02 -9.29
C GLU A 8 -11.08 1.02 -10.44
N ASP A 9 -12.01 1.98 -10.41
CA ASP A 9 -12.13 3.04 -11.41
C ASP A 9 -10.91 4.00 -11.35
N LEU A 10 -10.37 4.23 -10.15
CA LEU A 10 -9.14 5.02 -10.01
C LEU A 10 -7.95 4.27 -10.60
N LEU A 11 -7.84 2.97 -10.35
CA LEU A 11 -6.72 2.17 -10.85
C LEU A 11 -6.64 2.10 -12.38
N ASP A 12 -7.73 2.38 -13.09
CA ASP A 12 -7.74 2.52 -14.56
C ASP A 12 -6.96 3.74 -15.07
N LEU A 13 -6.57 4.67 -14.19
CA LEU A 13 -5.74 5.83 -14.54
C LEU A 13 -4.24 5.50 -14.72
N GLY A 14 -3.85 4.23 -14.55
CA GLY A 14 -2.48 3.78 -14.80
C GLY A 14 -1.52 3.99 -13.61
N PHE A 15 -1.98 3.69 -12.39
CA PHE A 15 -1.13 3.70 -11.20
C PHE A 15 -0.11 2.55 -11.23
N ASP A 16 1.08 2.77 -10.67
CA ASP A 16 2.12 1.73 -10.54
C ASP A 16 1.93 0.84 -9.31
N GLY A 17 1.24 1.33 -8.27
CA GLY A 17 1.15 0.65 -6.99
C GLY A 17 -0.08 1.00 -6.17
N LEU A 18 -0.35 0.15 -5.19
CA LEU A 18 -1.43 0.29 -4.22
C LEU A 18 -0.89 -0.01 -2.81
N GLU A 19 -1.14 0.90 -1.86
CA GLU A 19 -0.95 0.60 -0.44
C GLU A 19 -2.06 -0.35 0.03
N ALA A 20 -1.82 -1.65 -0.06
CA ALA A 20 -2.81 -2.67 0.26
C ALA A 20 -2.84 -3.01 1.77
N ILE A 21 -1.77 -2.71 2.49
CA ILE A 21 -1.61 -3.01 3.90
C ILE A 21 -1.43 -1.70 4.66
N TYR A 22 -2.46 -1.26 5.36
CA TYR A 22 -2.48 0.00 6.09
C TYR A 22 -2.97 -0.21 7.51
N TYR A 23 -2.46 0.58 8.46
CA TYR A 23 -2.74 0.44 9.88
C TYR A 23 -4.24 0.38 10.23
N LYS A 24 -5.08 1.09 9.47
CA LYS A 24 -6.54 1.13 9.72
C LYS A 24 -7.36 0.15 8.88
N ASN A 25 -6.73 -0.60 7.98
CA ASN A 25 -7.46 -1.59 7.20
C ASN A 25 -7.97 -2.67 8.15
N LYS A 26 -9.23 -3.08 7.96
CA LYS A 26 -9.67 -4.37 8.50
C LYS A 26 -9.00 -5.47 7.69
N GLU A 27 -8.96 -6.68 8.25
CA GLU A 27 -8.43 -7.85 7.55
C GLU A 27 -9.06 -8.03 6.15
N ALA A 28 -10.39 -7.92 6.06
CA ALA A 28 -11.11 -8.00 4.78
C ALA A 28 -10.73 -6.88 3.78
N ASP A 29 -10.41 -5.68 4.27
CA ASP A 29 -9.96 -4.58 3.41
C ASP A 29 -8.57 -4.89 2.84
N THR A 30 -7.65 -5.35 3.70
CA THR A 30 -6.31 -5.79 3.31
C THR A 30 -6.37 -6.93 2.29
N GLU A 31 -7.19 -7.95 2.52
CA GLU A 31 -7.38 -9.05 1.57
C GLU A 31 -7.93 -8.57 0.21
N ASN A 32 -8.90 -7.65 0.24
CA ASN A 32 -9.46 -7.08 -0.98
C ASN A 32 -8.42 -6.31 -1.78
N PHE A 33 -7.65 -5.43 -1.14
CA PHE A 33 -6.63 -4.63 -1.82
C PHE A 33 -5.45 -5.48 -2.31
N LEU A 34 -5.02 -6.49 -1.55
CA LEU A 34 -3.99 -7.43 -2.00
C LEU A 34 -4.45 -8.20 -3.24
N ARG A 35 -5.71 -8.66 -3.27
CA ARG A 35 -6.29 -9.30 -4.46
C ARG A 35 -6.33 -8.33 -5.64
N LEU A 36 -6.77 -7.09 -5.42
CA LEU A 36 -6.87 -6.09 -6.47
C LEU A 36 -5.50 -5.74 -7.07
N ALA A 37 -4.49 -5.51 -6.22
CA ALA A 37 -3.12 -5.25 -6.64
C ALA A 37 -2.54 -6.41 -7.46
N LYS A 38 -2.71 -7.66 -7.00
CA LYS A 38 -2.27 -8.86 -7.73
C LYS A 38 -2.95 -9.00 -9.10
N ASN A 39 -4.26 -8.82 -9.16
CA ASN A 39 -5.02 -8.95 -10.40
C ASN A 39 -4.65 -7.89 -11.44
N ARG A 40 -4.18 -6.71 -11.00
CA ARG A 40 -3.81 -5.58 -11.84
C ARG A 40 -2.30 -5.42 -12.01
N ASN A 41 -1.49 -6.37 -11.51
CA ASN A 41 -0.03 -6.33 -11.55
C ASN A 41 0.56 -5.03 -10.98
N LEU A 42 0.00 -4.56 -9.86
CA LEU A 42 0.45 -3.36 -9.16
C LEU A 42 1.49 -3.70 -8.11
N PHE A 43 2.42 -2.79 -7.84
CA PHE A 43 3.28 -2.88 -6.66
C PHE A 43 2.43 -2.80 -5.40
N ILE A 44 2.70 -3.72 -4.48
CA ILE A 44 2.08 -3.70 -3.16
C ILE A 44 2.99 -2.88 -2.25
N SER A 45 2.41 -1.88 -1.59
CA SER A 45 3.08 -1.12 -0.53
C SER A 45 2.34 -1.27 0.80
N SER A 46 2.99 -0.83 1.87
CA SER A 46 2.46 -0.84 3.22
C SER A 46 3.00 0.31 4.05
N GLY A 47 2.19 0.84 4.97
CA GLY A 47 2.61 1.94 5.83
C GLY A 47 1.79 2.05 7.11
N SER A 48 2.46 2.44 8.20
CA SER A 48 1.77 2.80 9.44
C SER A 48 1.29 4.24 9.46
N ASP A 49 1.83 5.08 8.56
CA ASP A 49 1.54 6.52 8.46
C ASP A 49 1.81 7.27 9.77
N CYS A 50 2.89 6.86 10.45
CA CYS A 50 3.26 7.39 11.75
C CYS A 50 3.61 8.88 11.70
N HIS A 51 2.97 9.68 12.56
CA HIS A 51 3.25 11.10 12.73
C HIS A 51 4.10 11.44 13.97
N GLY A 52 4.55 10.43 14.73
CA GLY A 52 5.37 10.64 15.94
C GLY A 52 4.64 11.32 17.11
N ILE A 53 3.31 11.37 17.07
CA ILE A 53 2.47 12.01 18.08
C ILE A 53 2.14 10.99 19.18
N PRO A 54 2.44 11.27 20.47
CA PRO A 54 2.09 10.36 21.55
C PRO A 54 0.59 10.12 21.64
N ASN A 55 0.18 8.84 21.76
CA ASN A 55 -1.20 8.37 21.85
C ASN A 55 -2.10 8.71 20.64
N ASP A 56 -1.51 8.91 19.45
CA ASP A 56 -2.29 9.00 18.23
C ASP A 56 -2.98 7.67 17.94
N LYS A 57 -4.31 7.69 17.84
CA LYS A 57 -5.15 6.53 17.48
C LYS A 57 -5.58 6.57 16.01
N GLY A 58 -5.26 7.65 15.31
CA GLY A 58 -5.53 7.84 13.90
C GLY A 58 -4.54 7.08 13.02
N HIS A 59 -3.31 6.85 13.50
CA HIS A 59 -2.21 6.27 12.74
C HIS A 59 -1.45 5.24 13.59
N GLY A 60 -0.64 4.41 12.94
CA GLY A 60 0.22 3.47 13.63
C GLY A 60 1.54 4.10 14.09
N SER A 61 2.29 3.35 14.89
CA SER A 61 3.67 3.66 15.25
C SER A 61 4.65 3.17 14.18
N VAL A 62 5.90 3.62 14.24
CA VAL A 62 6.96 3.09 13.36
C VAL A 62 7.09 1.58 13.58
N GLY A 63 6.98 0.80 12.50
CA GLY A 63 7.11 -0.67 12.53
C GLY A 63 5.82 -1.44 12.77
N ASP A 64 4.68 -0.77 13.04
CA ASP A 64 3.39 -1.44 13.26
C ASP A 64 2.86 -2.16 12.01
N VAL A 65 3.29 -1.71 10.84
CA VAL A 65 2.91 -2.27 9.55
C VAL A 65 4.18 -2.63 8.81
N ASN A 66 4.25 -3.86 8.31
CA ASN A 66 5.40 -4.40 7.59
C ASN A 66 4.96 -4.86 6.20
N ILE A 67 5.86 -4.72 5.23
CA ILE A 67 5.68 -5.36 3.94
C ILE A 67 6.15 -6.82 4.07
N PRO A 68 5.30 -7.81 3.73
CA PRO A 68 5.56 -9.18 4.16
C PRO A 68 6.68 -9.90 3.39
N GLN A 69 7.17 -9.36 2.26
CA GLN A 69 8.23 -9.98 1.47
C GLN A 69 9.15 -8.93 0.80
N GLU A 70 10.45 -9.25 0.75
CA GLU A 70 11.49 -8.43 0.12
C GLU A 70 11.30 -8.25 -1.39
N ASP A 71 10.79 -9.28 -2.07
CA ASP A 71 10.55 -9.26 -3.53
C ASP A 71 9.63 -8.10 -3.97
N TYR A 72 8.69 -7.67 -3.12
CA TYR A 72 7.81 -6.54 -3.42
C TYR A 72 8.57 -5.21 -3.42
N ILE A 73 9.51 -5.03 -2.48
CA ILE A 73 10.37 -3.84 -2.44
C ILE A 73 11.29 -3.82 -3.67
N ILE A 74 11.93 -4.94 -3.98
CA ILE A 74 12.82 -5.05 -5.15
C ILE A 74 12.05 -4.72 -6.44
N SER A 75 10.85 -5.29 -6.58
CA SER A 75 9.99 -5.03 -7.74
C SER A 75 9.69 -3.52 -7.90
N MET A 76 9.37 -2.84 -6.81
CA MET A 76 9.13 -1.38 -6.80
C MET A 76 10.39 -0.57 -7.15
N LEU A 77 11.56 -1.04 -6.73
CA LEU A 77 12.84 -0.38 -6.96
C LEU A 77 13.49 -0.71 -8.30
N ASN A 78 12.85 -1.53 -9.15
CA ASN A 78 13.40 -1.93 -10.45
C ASN A 78 13.83 -0.74 -11.31
N TRP A 79 13.12 0.38 -11.25
CA TRP A 79 13.49 1.59 -12.00
C TRP A 79 14.86 2.16 -11.58
N VAL A 80 15.21 2.05 -10.29
CA VAL A 80 16.52 2.45 -9.76
C VAL A 80 17.60 1.48 -10.20
N LEU A 81 17.29 0.18 -10.17
CA LEU A 81 18.23 -0.87 -10.58
C LEU A 81 18.52 -0.86 -12.08
N SER A 82 17.60 -0.33 -12.88
CA SER A 82 17.76 -0.15 -14.33
C SER A 82 18.36 1.20 -14.73
N TYR A 83 18.70 2.06 -13.76
CA TYR A 83 19.26 3.38 -14.01
C TYR A 83 20.80 3.27 -14.02
N ASP A 84 21.39 3.26 -15.22
CA ASP A 84 22.85 3.27 -15.46
C ASP A 84 23.50 4.60 -15.05
#